data_AF-A9B767-F1
#
_entry.id   AF-A9B767-F1
#
_cell.length_a   1.000
_cell.length_b   1.000
_cell.length_c   1.000
_cell.angle_alpha   90.00
_cell.angle_beta   90.00
_cell.angle_gamma   90.00
#
_symmetry.space_group_name_H-M   'P 1'
#
loop_
_entity.id
_entity.type
_entity.pdbx_description
1 polymer ?
#
loop_
_entity_poly.entity_id
_entity_poly.type
_entity_poly.pdbx_seq_one_letter_code
_entity_poly.pdbx_strand_id
1 'polypeptide(L)'
;MHCPKCTNDMTTSALVTPDGVEIMVMGTLATGHRPLSAQVCSACGFTELYAAQWTEEIQQARETAVLEAEPIAIASAEPAL
;
A
#
# COMPACT_ATOMS: atom_id res chain seq x y z
N MET A 1 16.64 11.89 7.22
CA MET A 1 15.72 13.00 7.52
C MET A 1 15.82 13.31 9.00
N HIS A 2 15.82 14.58 9.40
CA HIS A 2 16.02 14.98 10.81
C HIS A 2 14.69 15.29 11.50
N CYS A 3 14.58 14.90 12.77
CA CYS A 3 13.42 15.14 13.61
C CYS A 3 13.23 16.64 13.90
N PRO A 4 12.03 17.22 13.65
CA PRO A 4 11.77 18.63 13.91
C PRO A 4 11.71 18.97 15.41
N LYS A 5 11.71 17.97 16.30
CA LYS A 5 11.64 18.15 17.75
C LYS A 5 12.99 18.05 18.46
N CYS A 6 13.86 17.15 18.03
CA CYS A 6 15.11 16.88 18.73
C CYS A 6 16.34 16.74 17.82
N THR A 7 16.18 17.01 16.52
CA THR A 7 17.25 16.99 15.50
C THR A 7 17.95 15.65 15.26
N ASN A 8 17.61 14.59 15.99
CA ASN A 8 18.08 13.24 15.70
C ASN A 8 17.50 12.70 14.39
N ASP A 9 18.13 11.66 13.86
CA ASP A 9 17.63 10.97 12.67
C ASP A 9 16.24 10.36 12.88
N MET A 10 15.51 10.28 11.77
CA MET A 10 14.23 9.59 11.68
C MET A 10 14.35 8.39 10.74
N THR A 11 13.58 7.34 11.05
CA THR A 11 13.50 6.12 10.25
C THR A 11 12.09 5.92 9.73
N THR A 12 11.96 5.50 8.47
CA THR A 12 10.68 5.11 7.89
C THR A 12 10.27 3.73 8.41
N SER A 13 9.02 3.55 8.80
CA SER A 13 8.49 2.30 9.32
C SER A 13 7.06 2.07 8.83
N ALA A 14 6.70 0.82 8.57
CA ALA A 14 5.31 0.44 8.30
C ALA A 14 4.49 0.50 9.59
N LEU A 15 3.19 0.84 9.48
CA LEU A 15 2.25 0.67 10.59
C LEU A 15 1.56 -0.67 10.48
N VAL A 16 1.63 -1.46 11.54
CA VAL A 16 1.00 -2.78 11.64
C VAL A 16 0.07 -2.85 12.85
N THR A 17 -0.96 -3.68 12.77
CA THR A 17 -1.76 -4.12 13.92
C THR A 17 -0.93 -5.04 14.82
N PRO A 18 -1.38 -5.33 16.06
CA PRO A 18 -0.73 -6.32 16.92
C PRO A 18 -0.60 -7.71 16.30
N ASP A 19 -1.49 -8.06 15.37
CA ASP A 19 -1.47 -9.33 14.64
C ASP A 19 -0.50 -9.30 13.43
N GLY A 20 0.22 -8.20 13.22
CA GLY A 20 1.18 -8.03 12.14
C GLY A 20 0.57 -7.65 10.79
N VAL A 21 -0.71 -7.25 10.75
CA VAL A 21 -1.37 -6.84 9.51
C VAL A 21 -1.12 -5.35 9.25
N GLU A 22 -0.73 -4.96 8.05
CA GLU A 22 -0.53 -3.55 7.70
C GLU A 22 -1.82 -2.73 7.84
N ILE A 23 -1.69 -1.53 8.38
CA ILE A 23 -2.79 -0.58 8.44
C ILE A 23 -2.95 0.08 7.07
N MET A 24 -4.13 -0.12 6.48
CA MET A 24 -4.46 0.39 5.16
C MET A 24 -5.40 1.60 5.24
N VAL A 25 -5.17 2.60 4.40
CA VAL A 25 -6.11 3.70 4.13
C VAL A 25 -6.89 3.43 2.86
N MET A 26 -8.20 3.71 2.90
CA MET A 26 -9.06 3.69 1.73
C MET A 26 -8.67 4.82 0.77
N GLY A 27 -8.25 4.47 -0.44
CA GLY A 27 -8.07 5.44 -1.52
C GLY A 27 -9.39 5.77 -2.22
N THR A 28 -9.30 6.40 -3.39
CA THR A 28 -10.47 6.60 -4.26
C THR A 28 -10.76 5.31 -5.03
N LEU A 29 -11.90 5.26 -5.72
CA LEU A 29 -12.26 4.14 -6.61
C LEU A 29 -11.16 3.80 -7.63
N ALA A 30 -10.37 4.79 -8.06
CA ALA A 30 -9.28 4.60 -9.00
C ALA A 30 -7.96 4.15 -8.36
N THR A 31 -7.78 4.36 -7.05
CA THR A 31 -6.47 4.23 -6.40
C THR A 31 -6.36 3.11 -5.37
N GLY A 32 -7.48 2.49 -4.99
CA GLY A 32 -7.52 1.31 -4.10
C GLY A 32 -7.05 1.60 -2.67
N HIS A 33 -6.98 0.54 -1.85
CA HIS A 33 -6.41 0.64 -0.51
C HIS A 33 -4.88 0.78 -0.55
N ARG A 34 -4.30 1.48 0.43
CA ARG A 34 -2.85 1.77 0.49
C ARG A 34 -2.30 1.62 1.89
N PRO A 35 -1.08 1.08 2.08
CA PRO A 35 -0.49 1.00 3.39
C PRO A 35 -0.13 2.40 3.92
N LEU A 36 -0.21 2.55 5.24
CA LEU A 36 0.34 3.69 5.96
C LEU A 36 1.80 3.43 6.32
N SER A 37 2.61 4.48 6.20
CA SER A 37 3.96 4.51 6.75
C SER A 37 4.11 5.67 7.73
N ALA A 38 5.12 5.59 8.58
CA ALA A 38 5.49 6.63 9.51
C ALA A 38 6.98 6.94 9.38
N GLN A 39 7.34 8.20 9.60
CA GLN A 39 8.69 8.52 10.03
C GLN A 39 8.70 8.61 11.56
N VAL A 40 9.56 7.82 12.19
CA VAL A 40 9.66 7.72 13.64
C VAL A 40 11.04 8.17 14.08
N CYS A 41 11.10 9.09 15.05
CA CYS A 41 12.32 9.42 15.75
C CYS A 41 12.47 8.51 16.98
N SER A 42 13.43 7.60 16.96
CA SER A 42 13.70 6.69 18.08
C SER A 42 14.19 7.41 19.35
N ALA A 43 14.75 8.61 19.22
CA ALA A 43 15.27 9.37 20.35
C ALA A 43 14.17 10.03 21.20
N CYS A 44 13.10 10.56 20.59
CA CYS A 44 12.06 11.30 21.30
C CYS A 44 10.62 10.82 21.06
N GLY A 45 10.42 9.81 20.21
CA GLY A 45 9.10 9.25 19.89
C GLY A 45 8.25 10.12 18.95
N PHE A 46 8.77 11.25 18.45
CA PHE A 46 8.06 12.05 17.45
C PHE A 46 7.76 11.19 16.22
N THR A 47 6.49 11.17 15.83
CA THR A 47 5.97 10.33 14.75
C THR A 47 5.18 11.19 13.79
N GLU A 48 5.49 11.07 12.50
CA GLU A 48 4.75 11.72 11.41
C GLU A 48 4.21 10.64 10.47
N LEU A 49 2.92 10.70 10.19
CA LEU A 49 2.20 9.69 9.40
C LEU A 49 2.08 10.11 7.94
N TYR A 50 2.34 9.17 7.05
CA TYR A 50 2.24 9.34 5.62
C TYR A 50 1.38 8.22 5.02
N ALA A 51 0.42 8.60 4.17
CA ALA A 51 -0.17 7.62 3.26
C ALA A 51 0.81 7.36 2.11
N ALA A 52 0.93 6.11 1.68
CA ALA A 52 1.79 5.76 0.55
C ALA A 52 1.41 6.60 -0.70
N GLN A 53 2.32 7.47 -1.12
CA GLN A 53 2.28 8.09 -2.43
C GLN A 53 2.70 7.03 -3.46
N TRP A 54 2.20 7.13 -4.69
CA TRP A 54 2.54 6.19 -5.76
C TRP A 54 4.06 6.17 -5.97
N THR A 55 4.74 5.10 -5.59
CA THR A 55 6.08 4.80 -6.09
C THR A 55 5.93 4.04 -7.41
N GLU A 56 6.79 4.31 -8.39
CA GLU A 56 6.77 3.65 -9.72
C GLU A 56 6.78 2.11 -9.61
N GLU A 57 7.40 1.59 -8.55
CA GLU A 57 7.50 0.17 -8.21
C GLU A 57 6.13 -0.49 -7.94
N ILE A 58 5.19 0.22 -7.31
CA ILE A 58 3.80 -0.24 -7.10
C ILE A 58 2.99 -0.17 -8.40
N GLN A 59 3.34 0.74 -9.31
CA GLN A 59 2.69 0.85 -10.62
C GLN A 59 3.04 -0.34 -11.52
N GLN A 60 4.31 -0.76 -11.52
CA GLN A 60 4.75 -1.98 -12.22
C GLN A 60 4.13 -3.26 -11.63
N ALA A 61 3.99 -3.35 -10.32
CA ALA A 61 3.31 -4.48 -9.68
C ALA A 61 1.83 -4.58 -10.09
N ARG A 62 1.13 -3.45 -10.28
CA ARG A 62 -0.25 -3.44 -10.82
C ARG A 62 -0.32 -3.87 -12.28
N GLU A 63 0.58 -3.38 -13.13
CA GLU A 63 0.60 -3.77 -14.55
C GLU A 63 0.81 -5.27 -14.72
N THR A 64 1.67 -5.86 -13.87
CA THR A 64 1.94 -7.30 -13.89
C THR A 64 0.72 -8.11 -13.40
N ALA A 65 0.07 -7.70 -12.32
CA ALA A 65 -1.12 -8.38 -11.78
C ALA A 65 -2.35 -8.34 -12.71
N VAL A 66 -2.47 -7.33 -13.58
CA VAL A 66 -3.55 -7.24 -14.59
C VAL A 66 -3.31 -8.20 -15.76
N LEU A 67 -2.06 -8.56 -16.05
CA LEU A 67 -1.70 -9.47 -17.15
C LEU A 67 -1.88 -10.96 -16.81
N GLU A 68 -1.90 -11.32 -15.52
CA GLU A 68 -2.03 -12.72 -15.07
C GLU A 68 -3.49 -13.15 -14.79
N ALA A 69 -4.45 -12.24 -14.84
CA ALA A 69 -5.86 -12.58 -14.79
C ALA A 69 -6.33 -13.13 -16.15
N GLU A 70 -6.10 -14.42 -16.41
CA GLU A 70 -6.64 -15.09 -17.60
C GLU A 70 -8.18 -14.97 -17.61
N PRO A 71 -8.80 -14.68 -18.77
CA PRO A 71 -10.25 -14.55 -18.86
C PRO A 71 -10.88 -15.93 -18.67
N ILE A 72 -11.69 -16.08 -17.61
CA ILE A 72 -12.56 -17.25 -17.45
C ILE A 72 -13.53 -17.25 -18.63
N ALA A 73 -13.28 -18.13 -19.61
CA ALA A 73 -14.15 -18.37 -20.73
C ALA A 73 -15.48 -18.94 -20.22
N ILE A 74 -16.52 -18.10 -20.19
CA ILE A 74 -17.89 -18.53 -19.92
C ILE A 74 -18.34 -19.33 -21.14
N ALA A 75 -18.25 -20.65 -21.06
CA ALA A 75 -18.80 -21.58 -22.04
C ALA A 75 -20.34 -21.49 -22.00
N SER A 76 -20.91 -20.60 -22.82
CA SER A 76 -22.34 -20.63 -23.12
C SER A 76 -22.62 -21.78 -24.07
N ALA A 77 -23.22 -22.83 -23.53
CA ALA A 77 -23.79 -23.95 -24.27
C ALA A 77 -24.83 -23.46 -25.29
N GLU A 78 -24.66 -23.85 -26.53
CA GLU A 78 -25.64 -23.69 -27.60
C GLU A 78 -26.79 -24.69 -27.37
N PRO A 79 -28.07 -24.28 -27.30
CA PRO A 79 -29.17 -25.23 -27.29
C PRO A 79 -29.50 -25.63 -28.72
N ALA A 80 -29.30 -26.91 -29.04
CA ALA A 80 -29.81 -27.52 -30.25
C ALA A 80 -31.34 -27.61 -30.19
N LEU A 81 -32.03 -27.05 -31.19
CA LEU A 81 -33.28 -27.55 -31.77
C LEU A 81 -33.65 -26.76 -33.04
#